data_AF-A0A429TNE3-F1
#
_entry.id   AF-A0A429TNE3-F1
#
_cell.length_a   1.000
_cell.length_b   1.000
_cell.length_c   1.000
_cell.angle_alpha   90.00
_cell.angle_beta   90.00
_cell.angle_gamma   90.00
#
_symmetry.space_group_name_H-M   'P 1'
#
loop_
_entity.id
_entity.type
_entity.pdbx_description
1 polymer ?
#
loop_
_entity_poly.entity_id
_entity_poly.type
_entity_poly.pdbx_seq_one_letter_code
_entity_poly.pdbx_strand_id
1 'polypeptide(L)'
;MTDSTGSTPDIEISRRRLLGTVGAAGATGLALGATGGALVQSALSDSPAGSPGSAGSLASLGATRVAFHSEHQAGITDPLQAKGHVLAFDLAPGAGRKEAAALLRRWSDTARRLMAGETAPTADSGIALDAGPSSLTLTFGFGHSFFDRTGLTARRPAALDPLPDFSSDRLDPQRSNGDLWVQIGADDALVAFHALRAVQKDAGEAARVRWQMNGFNRSPGATASPMTARNLMGQVDGTANPRPKDPDFDKRIFVPGAGPGPAEHSWMAGGSYAVVRRIRMLLDDWDKQSLAQQEQVIGRTKATGAPLTGGDEKTALALDKLGPDGKPVIPSNAHARISAPAQNGGAAMLRRPFSYHDGIGPDGTPDAGLLFICWQADPLRGFVPVQRKLDRGDALSEFIRHESSGLYAVPPGPGDGEYVGQRLLEG
;
A
#
# COMPACT_ATOMS: atom_id res chain seq x y z
N MET A 1 50.80 -54.61 -28.18
CA MET A 1 51.60 -53.67 -27.36
C MET A 1 50.72 -53.31 -26.19
N THR A 2 51.12 -53.78 -25.02
CA THR A 2 50.45 -53.65 -23.73
C THR A 2 50.33 -52.19 -23.31
N ASP A 3 49.16 -51.77 -22.84
CA ASP A 3 49.15 -50.95 -21.64
C ASP A 3 47.90 -51.20 -20.80
N SER A 4 48.18 -51.51 -19.54
CA SER A 4 47.25 -51.76 -18.43
C SER A 4 47.48 -50.65 -17.42
N THR A 5 46.41 -50.14 -16.80
CA THR A 5 46.29 -49.58 -15.43
C THR A 5 45.11 -48.58 -15.44
N GLY A 6 44.17 -48.57 -14.51
CA GLY A 6 43.91 -49.39 -13.33
C GLY A 6 42.48 -49.08 -12.87
N SER A 7 41.79 -50.12 -12.41
CA SER A 7 40.50 -50.05 -11.71
C SER A 7 40.75 -50.03 -10.20
N THR A 8 39.93 -49.30 -9.45
CA THR A 8 39.57 -49.64 -8.07
C THR A 8 38.18 -49.04 -7.75
N PRO A 9 37.36 -49.71 -6.92
CA PRO A 9 35.92 -49.82 -7.12
C PRO A 9 35.03 -48.91 -6.25
N ASP A 10 33.76 -48.92 -6.63
CA ASP A 10 32.53 -48.46 -5.98
C ASP A 10 32.51 -48.42 -4.44
N ILE A 11 31.82 -47.40 -3.90
CA ILE A 11 30.78 -47.59 -2.88
C ILE A 11 29.62 -46.60 -3.15
N GLU A 12 28.57 -47.10 -3.79
CA GLU A 12 27.20 -46.60 -3.60
C GLU A 12 26.73 -46.95 -2.18
N ILE A 13 26.11 -45.99 -1.46
CA ILE A 13 25.12 -46.32 -0.42
C ILE A 13 23.86 -45.49 -0.64
N SER A 14 22.81 -46.20 -1.03
CA SER A 14 21.44 -45.72 -1.16
C SER A 14 20.61 -46.16 0.05
N ARG A 15 19.70 -45.27 0.46
CA ARG A 15 18.41 -45.49 1.17
C ARG A 15 18.41 -45.77 2.69
N ARG A 16 17.67 -44.87 3.37
CA ARG A 16 16.54 -45.19 4.26
C ARG A 16 16.87 -45.96 5.56
N ARG A 17 17.11 -45.21 6.64
CA ARG A 17 16.57 -45.44 8.01
C ARG A 17 17.28 -44.49 8.98
N LEU A 18 16.57 -43.50 9.51
CA LEU A 18 16.64 -43.20 10.94
C LEU A 18 15.42 -42.35 11.33
N LEU A 19 14.31 -43.05 11.60
CA LEU A 19 13.36 -42.60 12.60
C LEU A 19 13.93 -43.05 13.95
N GLY A 20 14.07 -42.11 14.89
CA GLY A 20 14.53 -42.34 16.25
C GLY A 20 14.00 -41.23 17.15
N THR A 21 12.77 -41.43 17.61
CA THR A 21 12.02 -40.71 18.64
C THR A 21 12.72 -40.69 20.01
N VAL A 22 12.57 -39.59 20.80
CA VAL A 22 12.23 -39.45 22.25
C VAL A 22 12.41 -37.94 22.59
N GLY A 23 11.54 -37.21 23.30
CA GLY A 23 10.37 -37.57 24.08
C GLY A 23 9.56 -36.34 24.50
N ALA A 24 8.39 -36.62 25.06
CA ALA A 24 7.27 -35.71 25.33
C ALA A 24 7.31 -35.05 26.72
N ALA A 25 6.85 -33.80 26.80
CA ALA A 25 6.15 -33.17 27.93
C ALA A 25 5.67 -31.76 27.50
N GLY A 26 4.45 -31.29 27.68
CA GLY A 26 3.22 -31.91 28.17
C GLY A 26 2.01 -31.21 27.56
N ALA A 27 0.87 -31.90 27.60
CA ALA A 27 -0.43 -31.39 27.18
C ALA A 27 -1.35 -31.32 28.41
N THR A 28 -1.82 -30.13 28.76
CA THR A 28 -3.02 -29.89 29.60
C THR A 28 -3.47 -28.44 29.40
N GLY A 29 -4.50 -28.19 28.59
CA GLY A 29 -5.81 -27.65 29.02
C GLY A 29 -5.89 -26.13 28.77
N LEU A 30 -6.91 -25.49 28.21
CA LEU A 30 -8.33 -25.78 28.02
C LEU A 30 -8.83 -25.03 26.76
N ALA A 31 -9.80 -25.63 26.07
CA ALA A 31 -10.65 -24.95 25.09
C ALA A 31 -11.60 -23.96 25.81
N LEU A 32 -11.97 -22.86 25.14
CA LEU A 32 -13.33 -22.27 25.09
C LEU A 32 -13.33 -20.96 24.25
N GLY A 33 -13.93 -21.03 23.05
CA GLY A 33 -14.75 -19.96 22.45
C GLY A 33 -14.08 -18.74 21.78
N ALA A 34 -13.83 -18.82 20.46
CA ALA A 34 -14.30 -17.89 19.43
C ALA A 34 -13.73 -18.31 18.06
N THR A 35 -14.61 -18.46 17.09
CA THR A 35 -14.36 -18.96 15.73
C THR A 35 -13.60 -17.95 14.86
N GLY A 36 -12.57 -18.44 14.14
CA GLY A 36 -12.06 -17.81 12.92
C GLY A 36 -10.90 -16.83 13.11
N GLY A 37 -9.69 -17.32 13.37
CA GLY A 37 -8.46 -16.54 13.27
C GLY A 37 -7.55 -17.15 12.22
N ALA A 38 -7.29 -16.43 11.13
CA ALA A 38 -6.32 -16.80 10.12
C ALA A 38 -4.93 -17.00 10.76
N LEU A 39 -4.26 -18.11 10.44
CA LEU A 39 -2.87 -18.34 10.82
C LEU A 39 -1.97 -17.42 9.98
N VAL A 40 -1.82 -16.18 10.45
CA VAL A 40 -0.72 -15.31 10.02
C VAL A 40 0.55 -15.86 10.67
N GLN A 41 1.34 -16.62 9.91
CA GLN A 41 2.71 -16.93 10.32
C GLN A 41 3.59 -15.72 10.01
N SER A 42 3.30 -14.60 10.68
CA SER A 42 4.19 -13.44 10.67
C SER A 42 5.41 -13.81 11.48
N ALA A 43 6.58 -13.87 10.84
CA ALA A 43 7.88 -13.87 11.51
C ALA A 43 8.20 -12.54 12.21
N LEU A 44 7.19 -11.83 12.73
CA LEU A 44 7.30 -10.58 13.48
C LEU A 44 6.17 -10.54 14.52
N SER A 45 6.32 -11.33 15.57
CA SER A 45 5.66 -11.11 16.86
C SER A 45 6.73 -11.15 17.94
N ASP A 46 6.69 -10.15 18.82
CA ASP A 46 7.70 -9.79 19.83
C ASP A 46 8.53 -10.96 20.36
N SER A 47 9.81 -10.98 19.97
CA SER A 47 10.84 -11.63 20.79
C SER A 47 11.41 -10.59 21.76
N PRO A 48 11.73 -10.97 23.00
CA PRO A 48 12.28 -10.04 23.99
C PRO A 48 13.55 -9.38 23.44
N ALA A 49 13.70 -8.09 23.68
CA ALA A 49 14.91 -7.34 23.36
C ALA A 49 16.14 -8.08 23.90
N GLY A 50 16.97 -8.64 23.00
CA GLY A 50 18.20 -9.32 23.44
C GLY A 50 18.83 -10.38 22.53
N SER A 51 18.52 -10.47 21.24
CA SER A 51 19.26 -11.38 20.34
C SER A 51 19.51 -10.74 18.97
N PRO A 52 20.78 -10.46 18.60
CA PRO A 52 21.13 -10.03 17.26
C PRO A 52 21.09 -11.24 16.32
N GLY A 53 20.20 -11.21 15.32
CA GLY A 53 20.26 -12.09 14.16
C GLY A 53 19.29 -13.26 14.14
N SER A 54 18.05 -12.99 13.73
CA SER A 54 17.41 -13.88 12.74
C SER A 54 16.98 -13.01 11.57
N ALA A 55 17.94 -12.65 10.71
CA ALA A 55 17.57 -12.33 9.34
C ALA A 55 16.76 -13.54 8.84
N GLY A 56 15.48 -13.36 8.56
CA GLY A 56 14.69 -14.41 7.91
C GLY A 56 15.47 -14.90 6.69
N SER A 57 15.38 -16.20 6.38
CA SER A 57 15.99 -16.76 5.17
C SER A 57 15.72 -15.85 3.98
N LEU A 58 16.71 -15.59 3.11
CA LEU A 58 16.51 -14.77 1.90
C LEU A 58 15.31 -15.27 1.07
N ALA A 59 15.04 -16.58 1.09
CA ALA A 59 13.89 -17.20 0.44
C ALA A 59 12.53 -16.73 0.99
N SER A 60 12.47 -16.16 2.21
CA SER A 60 11.25 -15.57 2.76
C SER A 60 10.71 -14.42 1.92
N LEU A 61 11.57 -13.69 1.19
CA LEU A 61 11.14 -12.67 0.22
C LEU A 61 10.24 -13.29 -0.84
N GLY A 62 10.61 -14.45 -1.38
CA GLY A 62 9.85 -15.17 -2.40
C GLY A 62 8.65 -15.93 -1.83
N ALA A 63 8.80 -16.55 -0.65
CA ALA A 63 7.81 -17.45 -0.09
C ALA A 63 6.66 -16.76 0.67
N THR A 64 6.82 -15.49 1.05
CA THR A 64 5.80 -14.77 1.84
C THR A 64 4.52 -14.62 1.02
N ARG A 65 3.39 -14.99 1.64
CA ARG A 65 2.05 -14.96 1.05
C ARG A 65 1.16 -14.01 1.84
N VAL A 66 0.32 -13.25 1.14
CA VAL A 66 -0.76 -12.46 1.73
C VAL A 66 -2.11 -13.09 1.40
N ALA A 67 -3.03 -13.10 2.37
CA ALA A 67 -4.37 -13.66 2.16
C ALA A 67 -5.20 -12.78 1.22
N PHE A 68 -5.91 -13.41 0.28
CA PHE A 68 -6.89 -12.72 -0.57
C PHE A 68 -8.25 -12.58 0.11
N HIS A 69 -8.68 -13.64 0.82
CA HIS A 69 -9.92 -13.66 1.60
C HIS A 69 -9.64 -13.15 3.02
N SER A 70 -10.24 -12.02 3.35
CA SER A 70 -10.15 -11.35 4.65
C SER A 70 -11.27 -10.32 4.79
N GLU A 71 -11.49 -9.81 6.00
CA GLU A 71 -12.51 -8.77 6.24
C GLU A 71 -12.25 -7.50 5.42
N HIS A 72 -11.00 -7.06 5.36
CA HIS A 72 -10.56 -5.94 4.53
C HIS A 72 -9.76 -6.46 3.33
N GLN A 73 -9.81 -5.77 2.19
CA GLN A 73 -8.93 -6.13 1.08
C GLN A 73 -7.45 -6.00 1.47
N ALA A 74 -6.63 -6.91 0.95
CA ALA A 74 -5.18 -6.82 1.02
C ALA A 74 -4.66 -5.54 0.32
N GLY A 75 -3.47 -5.09 0.70
CA GLY A 75 -2.81 -3.88 0.21
C GLY A 75 -3.16 -2.59 0.95
N ILE A 76 -3.94 -2.68 2.05
CA ILE A 76 -4.31 -1.56 2.93
C ILE A 76 -3.42 -1.54 4.17
N THR A 77 -3.48 -2.59 4.99
CA THR A 77 -2.75 -2.71 6.27
C THR A 77 -1.48 -3.54 6.16
N ASP A 78 -1.29 -4.23 5.04
CA ASP A 78 -0.10 -5.03 4.78
C ASP A 78 1.17 -4.16 4.75
N PRO A 79 2.33 -4.74 5.13
CA PRO A 79 3.62 -4.07 5.03
C PRO A 79 3.88 -3.46 3.65
N LEU A 80 4.72 -2.42 3.59
CA LEU A 80 5.14 -1.82 2.33
C LEU A 80 5.88 -2.84 1.47
N GLN A 81 5.55 -2.88 0.18
CA GLN A 81 6.16 -3.76 -0.80
C GLN A 81 7.19 -3.02 -1.64
N ALA A 82 8.21 -3.75 -2.13
CA ALA A 82 9.31 -3.17 -2.90
C ALA A 82 8.89 -2.60 -4.27
N LYS A 83 7.85 -3.17 -4.89
CA LYS A 83 7.34 -2.81 -6.22
C LYS A 83 5.86 -2.50 -6.17
N GLY A 84 5.43 -1.50 -6.93
CA GLY A 84 4.03 -1.10 -7.04
C GLY A 84 3.64 -0.77 -8.47
N HIS A 85 2.46 -1.22 -8.90
CA HIS A 85 1.78 -0.72 -10.09
C HIS A 85 0.41 -0.18 -9.68
N VAL A 86 0.14 1.07 -10.03
CA VAL A 86 -1.12 1.74 -9.74
C VAL A 86 -1.80 2.07 -11.07
N LEU A 87 -3.05 1.70 -11.22
CA LEU A 87 -3.77 1.69 -12.48
C LEU A 87 -5.15 2.28 -12.30
N ALA A 88 -5.66 2.98 -13.31
CA ALA A 88 -7.08 3.18 -13.46
C ALA A 88 -7.58 2.68 -14.81
N PHE A 89 -8.84 2.28 -14.85
CA PHE A 89 -9.54 1.84 -16.04
C PHE A 89 -10.83 2.66 -16.22
N ASP A 90 -11.16 2.94 -17.47
CA ASP A 90 -12.48 3.42 -17.86
C ASP A 90 -13.26 2.24 -18.46
N LEU A 91 -14.54 2.10 -18.10
CA LEU A 91 -15.42 1.14 -18.74
C LEU A 91 -15.56 1.47 -20.23
N ALA A 92 -15.56 0.44 -21.07
CA ALA A 92 -15.72 0.59 -22.51
C ALA A 92 -17.12 1.13 -22.88
N PRO A 93 -17.30 1.78 -24.04
CA PRO A 93 -18.62 2.13 -24.53
C PRO A 93 -19.55 0.91 -24.56
N GLY A 94 -20.76 1.03 -24.01
CA GLY A 94 -21.71 -0.08 -23.90
C GLY A 94 -21.52 -1.02 -22.71
N ALA A 95 -20.38 -0.98 -22.01
CA ALA A 95 -20.17 -1.74 -20.78
C ALA A 95 -20.86 -1.05 -19.59
N GLY A 96 -21.73 -1.78 -18.90
CA GLY A 96 -22.47 -1.32 -17.73
C GLY A 96 -22.29 -2.25 -16.52
N ARG A 97 -23.30 -2.32 -15.64
CA ARG A 97 -23.26 -3.11 -14.39
C ARG A 97 -22.94 -4.59 -14.63
N LYS A 98 -23.51 -5.19 -15.67
CA LYS A 98 -23.32 -6.62 -15.99
C LYS A 98 -21.87 -6.92 -16.37
N GLU A 99 -21.29 -6.10 -17.24
CA GLU A 99 -19.91 -6.25 -17.69
C GLU A 99 -18.93 -5.97 -16.56
N ALA A 100 -19.22 -4.97 -15.71
CA ALA A 100 -18.44 -4.69 -14.51
C ALA A 100 -18.46 -5.85 -13.50
N ALA A 101 -19.63 -6.44 -13.22
CA ALA A 101 -19.75 -7.64 -12.36
C ALA A 101 -18.92 -8.81 -12.90
N ALA A 102 -19.01 -9.08 -14.21
CA ALA A 102 -18.22 -10.12 -14.85
C ALA A 102 -16.70 -9.84 -14.79
N LEU A 103 -16.29 -8.57 -14.95
CA LEU A 103 -14.89 -8.16 -14.86
C LEU A 103 -14.34 -8.33 -13.44
N LEU A 104 -15.04 -7.83 -12.42
CA LEU A 104 -14.59 -7.94 -11.02
C LEU A 104 -14.53 -9.40 -10.55
N ARG A 105 -15.41 -10.28 -11.07
CA ARG A 105 -15.32 -11.72 -10.82
C ARG A 105 -14.05 -12.34 -11.43
N ARG A 106 -13.70 -11.97 -12.68
CA ARG A 106 -12.45 -12.44 -13.32
C ARG A 106 -11.23 -11.94 -12.54
N TRP A 107 -11.17 -10.63 -12.26
CA TRP A 107 -10.07 -10.03 -11.50
C TRP A 107 -9.92 -10.63 -10.10
N SER A 108 -11.02 -10.98 -9.43
CA SER A 108 -10.96 -11.63 -8.11
C SER A 108 -10.40 -13.05 -8.19
N ASP A 109 -10.77 -13.86 -9.19
CA ASP A 109 -10.16 -15.20 -9.36
C ASP A 109 -8.67 -15.09 -9.72
N THR A 110 -8.31 -14.15 -10.61
CA THR A 110 -6.91 -13.85 -10.94
C THR A 110 -6.13 -13.43 -9.70
N ALA A 111 -6.62 -12.47 -8.91
CA ALA A 111 -5.98 -12.05 -7.68
C ALA A 111 -5.82 -13.21 -6.69
N ARG A 112 -6.87 -13.99 -6.44
CA ARG A 112 -6.87 -15.13 -5.53
C ARG A 112 -5.77 -16.14 -5.88
N ARG A 113 -5.59 -16.45 -7.17
CA ARG A 113 -4.58 -17.38 -7.68
C ARG A 113 -3.18 -16.80 -7.59
N LEU A 114 -2.98 -15.61 -8.16
CA LEU A 114 -1.64 -15.01 -8.22
C LEU A 114 -1.10 -14.70 -6.82
N MET A 115 -1.94 -14.19 -5.91
CA MET A 115 -1.54 -13.96 -4.52
C MET A 115 -1.21 -15.26 -3.77
N ALA A 116 -1.62 -16.42 -4.30
CA ALA A 116 -1.23 -17.73 -3.79
C ALA A 116 0.05 -18.29 -4.42
N GLY A 117 0.66 -17.59 -5.38
CA GLY A 117 1.77 -18.10 -6.20
C GLY A 117 1.31 -19.13 -7.24
N GLU A 118 0.01 -19.18 -7.54
CA GLU A 118 -0.55 -20.01 -8.60
C GLU A 118 -0.57 -19.25 -9.93
N THR A 119 -0.72 -19.96 -11.05
CA THR A 119 -0.87 -19.34 -12.36
C THR A 119 -2.24 -18.67 -12.55
N ALA A 120 -2.28 -17.66 -13.41
CA ALA A 120 -3.50 -17.01 -13.86
C ALA A 120 -4.46 -18.04 -14.48
N PRO A 121 -5.78 -17.87 -14.32
CA PRO A 121 -6.76 -18.87 -14.73
C PRO A 121 -6.81 -19.10 -16.25
N THR A 122 -6.47 -18.07 -17.03
CA THR A 122 -6.50 -18.10 -18.50
C THR A 122 -5.29 -17.41 -19.09
N ALA A 123 -4.66 -18.04 -20.09
CA ALA A 123 -3.59 -17.45 -20.91
C ALA A 123 -2.44 -16.81 -20.10
N ASP A 124 -1.99 -17.51 -19.05
CA ASP A 124 -0.82 -17.13 -18.26
C ASP A 124 0.41 -16.95 -19.16
N SER A 125 1.15 -15.87 -18.96
CA SER A 125 2.32 -15.53 -19.78
C SER A 125 3.62 -16.22 -19.35
N GLY A 126 3.63 -16.91 -18.21
CA GLY A 126 4.80 -17.60 -17.67
C GLY A 126 5.89 -16.69 -17.08
N ILE A 127 5.62 -15.38 -16.95
CA ILE A 127 6.62 -14.36 -16.59
C ILE A 127 7.22 -14.60 -15.20
N ALA A 128 6.40 -15.07 -14.27
CA ALA A 128 6.78 -15.30 -12.88
C ALA A 128 6.82 -16.81 -12.54
N LEU A 129 6.99 -17.69 -13.54
CA LEU A 129 7.25 -19.10 -13.26
C LEU A 129 8.48 -19.24 -12.35
N ASP A 130 8.45 -20.24 -11.48
CA ASP A 130 9.47 -20.53 -10.46
C ASP A 130 9.53 -19.54 -9.27
N ALA A 131 8.91 -18.36 -9.37
CA ALA A 131 8.77 -17.46 -8.24
C ALA A 131 7.69 -17.94 -7.25
N GLY A 132 7.89 -17.63 -5.97
CA GLY A 132 6.81 -17.71 -4.98
C GLY A 132 5.89 -16.48 -5.04
N PRO A 133 4.93 -16.34 -4.11
CA PRO A 133 3.97 -15.25 -4.14
C PRO A 133 4.57 -13.85 -3.91
N SER A 134 5.76 -13.75 -3.32
CA SER A 134 6.49 -12.48 -3.11
C SER A 134 5.66 -11.36 -2.49
N SER A 135 4.90 -11.69 -1.45
CA SER A 135 4.00 -10.76 -0.75
C SER A 135 2.97 -10.09 -1.67
N LEU A 136 2.63 -10.67 -2.82
CA LEU A 136 1.73 -10.06 -3.80
C LEU A 136 0.37 -9.71 -3.20
N THR A 137 -0.11 -8.50 -3.46
CA THR A 137 -1.47 -8.04 -3.16
C THR A 137 -2.08 -7.32 -4.35
N LEU A 138 -3.36 -7.56 -4.60
CA LEU A 138 -4.18 -6.80 -5.53
C LEU A 138 -5.37 -6.17 -4.78
N THR A 139 -5.56 -4.87 -4.95
CA THR A 139 -6.65 -4.11 -4.30
C THR A 139 -7.48 -3.41 -5.37
N PHE A 140 -8.82 -3.46 -5.25
CA PHE A 140 -9.74 -2.91 -6.23
C PHE A 140 -10.62 -1.81 -5.64
N GLY A 141 -10.81 -0.72 -6.38
CA GLY A 141 -11.67 0.40 -5.98
C GLY A 141 -12.52 0.94 -7.13
N PHE A 142 -13.59 1.64 -6.76
CA PHE A 142 -14.55 2.27 -7.68
C PHE A 142 -14.46 3.80 -7.58
N GLY A 143 -14.26 4.47 -8.71
CA GLY A 143 -14.26 5.93 -8.79
C GLY A 143 -15.69 6.50 -8.89
N HIS A 144 -15.82 7.82 -8.71
CA HIS A 144 -17.11 8.51 -8.76
C HIS A 144 -17.91 8.22 -10.04
N SER A 145 -17.24 8.21 -11.20
CA SER A 145 -17.85 8.02 -12.52
C SER A 145 -18.37 6.59 -12.76
N PHE A 146 -17.84 5.60 -12.04
CA PHE A 146 -18.30 4.20 -12.15
C PHE A 146 -19.81 4.06 -11.94
N PHE A 147 -20.35 4.79 -10.98
CA PHE A 147 -21.75 4.70 -10.58
C PHE A 147 -22.67 5.28 -11.64
N ASP A 148 -22.23 6.31 -12.37
CA ASP A 148 -22.97 6.85 -13.52
C ASP A 148 -22.97 5.84 -14.67
N ARG A 149 -21.81 5.22 -14.95
CA ARG A 149 -21.62 4.25 -16.03
C ARG A 149 -22.38 2.93 -15.82
N THR A 150 -22.62 2.55 -14.57
CA THR A 150 -23.30 1.30 -14.20
C THR A 150 -24.76 1.48 -13.80
N GLY A 151 -25.27 2.72 -13.77
CA GLY A 151 -26.63 3.01 -13.30
C GLY A 151 -26.82 2.77 -11.80
N LEU A 152 -25.75 2.92 -11.01
CA LEU A 152 -25.71 2.68 -9.57
C LEU A 152 -25.61 3.99 -8.76
N THR A 153 -26.03 5.13 -9.31
CA THR A 153 -25.87 6.46 -8.69
C THR A 153 -26.45 6.56 -7.27
N ALA A 154 -27.58 5.90 -6.99
CA ALA A 154 -28.15 5.82 -5.65
C ALA A 154 -27.22 5.14 -4.63
N ARG A 155 -26.37 4.21 -5.09
CA ARG A 155 -25.40 3.49 -4.25
C ARG A 155 -24.05 4.20 -4.14
N ARG A 156 -23.86 5.36 -4.78
CA ARG A 156 -22.63 6.14 -4.69
C ARG A 156 -22.53 6.80 -3.30
N PRO A 157 -21.51 6.48 -2.50
CA PRO A 157 -21.30 7.15 -1.21
C PRO A 157 -20.97 8.63 -1.42
N ALA A 158 -21.52 9.53 -0.58
CA ALA A 158 -21.17 10.95 -0.62
C ALA A 158 -19.66 11.21 -0.35
N ALA A 159 -18.99 10.28 0.33
CA ALA A 159 -17.53 10.31 0.50
C ALA A 159 -16.74 10.18 -0.81
N LEU A 160 -17.38 9.83 -1.94
CA LEU A 160 -16.79 9.88 -3.29
C LEU A 160 -17.00 11.20 -4.02
N ASP A 161 -17.66 12.19 -3.41
CA ASP A 161 -17.79 13.52 -4.00
C ASP A 161 -16.41 14.05 -4.43
N PRO A 162 -16.31 14.76 -5.56
CA PRO A 162 -15.04 15.22 -6.08
C PRO A 162 -14.20 15.95 -5.03
N LEU A 163 -12.90 15.65 -5.00
CA LEU A 163 -11.96 16.38 -4.15
C LEU A 163 -12.00 17.88 -4.52
N PRO A 164 -11.80 18.79 -3.54
CA PRO A 164 -11.73 20.21 -3.83
C PRO A 164 -10.60 20.54 -4.82
N ASP A 165 -10.83 21.54 -5.65
CA ASP A 165 -9.77 22.15 -6.47
C ASP A 165 -8.82 22.95 -5.56
N PHE A 166 -7.71 22.33 -5.16
CA PHE A 166 -6.67 22.98 -4.36
C PHE A 166 -5.88 23.97 -5.23
N SER A 167 -5.43 25.09 -4.67
CA SER A 167 -4.81 26.16 -5.47
C SER A 167 -3.40 25.80 -6.00
N SER A 168 -2.73 24.85 -5.34
CA SER A 168 -1.44 24.28 -5.76
C SER A 168 -1.54 23.21 -6.85
N ASP A 169 -2.76 22.78 -7.23
CA ASP A 169 -2.94 21.67 -8.16
C ASP A 169 -2.45 22.00 -9.57
N ARG A 170 -1.77 21.02 -10.18
CA ARG A 170 -1.32 21.01 -11.59
C ARG A 170 -1.69 19.66 -12.22
N LEU A 171 -2.92 19.21 -11.95
CA LEU A 171 -3.38 17.88 -12.32
C LEU A 171 -3.51 17.73 -13.84
N ASP A 172 -2.97 16.63 -14.36
CA ASP A 172 -3.27 16.13 -15.69
C ASP A 172 -4.57 15.30 -15.66
N PRO A 173 -5.66 15.75 -16.28
CA PRO A 173 -6.92 15.02 -16.30
C PRO A 173 -6.81 13.64 -16.95
N GLN A 174 -5.92 13.43 -17.92
CA GLN A 174 -5.73 12.14 -18.59
C GLN A 174 -5.09 11.10 -17.67
N ARG A 175 -4.29 11.56 -16.70
CA ARG A 175 -3.64 10.73 -15.68
C ARG A 175 -4.35 10.74 -14.34
N SER A 176 -5.58 11.25 -14.27
CA SER A 176 -6.36 11.41 -13.05
C SER A 176 -7.69 10.66 -13.14
N ASN A 177 -8.26 10.32 -11.98
CA ASN A 177 -9.57 9.67 -11.82
C ASN A 177 -9.66 8.33 -12.59
N GLY A 178 -10.86 7.93 -13.01
CA GLY A 178 -11.14 6.67 -13.70
C GLY A 178 -12.29 5.92 -13.02
N ASP A 179 -12.98 5.08 -13.79
CA ASP A 179 -14.12 4.31 -13.30
C ASP A 179 -13.68 3.25 -12.28
N LEU A 180 -12.62 2.52 -12.59
CA LEU A 180 -12.08 1.46 -11.75
C LEU A 180 -10.62 1.78 -11.42
N TRP A 181 -10.18 1.35 -10.24
CA TRP A 181 -8.80 1.49 -9.80
C TRP A 181 -8.26 0.16 -9.28
N VAL A 182 -7.00 -0.11 -9.60
CA VAL A 182 -6.29 -1.30 -9.14
C VAL A 182 -4.93 -0.89 -8.59
N GLN A 183 -4.63 -1.32 -7.36
CA GLN A 183 -3.30 -1.28 -6.78
C GLN A 183 -2.72 -2.67 -6.76
N ILE A 184 -1.51 -2.82 -7.29
CA ILE A 184 -0.74 -4.05 -7.28
C ILE A 184 0.56 -3.75 -6.55
N GLY A 185 0.92 -4.59 -5.60
CA GLY A 185 2.21 -4.50 -4.92
C GLY A 185 2.81 -5.88 -4.68
N ALA A 186 4.14 -6.00 -4.78
CA ALA A 186 4.89 -7.21 -4.48
C ALA A 186 6.35 -6.87 -4.15
N ASP A 187 7.07 -7.81 -3.54
CA ASP A 187 8.50 -7.67 -3.25
C ASP A 187 9.40 -8.09 -4.41
N ASP A 188 8.83 -8.68 -5.47
CA ASP A 188 9.50 -9.03 -6.72
C ASP A 188 8.88 -8.32 -7.93
N ALA A 189 9.73 -7.91 -8.88
CA ALA A 189 9.31 -7.12 -10.04
C ALA A 189 8.64 -7.96 -11.14
N LEU A 190 9.05 -9.21 -11.33
CA LEU A 190 8.43 -10.10 -12.31
C LEU A 190 7.06 -10.55 -11.83
N VAL A 191 6.91 -10.86 -10.54
CA VAL A 191 5.62 -11.14 -9.89
C VAL A 191 4.68 -9.93 -10.02
N ALA A 192 5.15 -8.72 -9.69
CA ALA A 192 4.35 -7.51 -9.83
C ALA A 192 3.90 -7.25 -11.28
N PHE A 193 4.83 -7.39 -12.25
CA PHE A 193 4.53 -7.18 -13.66
C PHE A 193 3.61 -8.26 -14.24
N HIS A 194 3.77 -9.52 -13.82
CA HIS A 194 2.88 -10.62 -14.20
C HIS A 194 1.44 -10.35 -13.77
N ALA A 195 1.23 -9.94 -12.52
CA ALA A 195 -0.08 -9.55 -12.01
C ALA A 195 -0.67 -8.35 -12.76
N LEU A 196 0.14 -7.31 -13.03
CA LEU A 196 -0.26 -6.19 -13.88
C LEU A 196 -0.75 -6.65 -15.25
N ARG A 197 0.02 -7.51 -15.94
CA ARG A 197 -0.32 -7.98 -17.27
C ARG A 197 -1.56 -8.87 -17.27
N ALA A 198 -1.75 -9.70 -16.24
CA ALA A 198 -2.93 -10.54 -16.09
C ALA A 198 -4.20 -9.70 -15.90
N VAL A 199 -4.21 -8.75 -14.95
CA VAL A 199 -5.33 -7.82 -14.72
C VAL A 199 -5.66 -7.02 -15.97
N GLN A 200 -4.63 -6.49 -16.65
CA GLN A 200 -4.82 -5.74 -17.89
C GLN A 200 -5.46 -6.61 -18.99
N LYS A 201 -5.02 -7.85 -19.17
CA LYS A 201 -5.61 -8.76 -20.17
C LYS A 201 -7.06 -9.12 -19.81
N ASP A 202 -7.35 -9.36 -18.53
CA ASP A 202 -8.68 -9.70 -18.04
C ASP A 202 -9.72 -8.58 -18.23
N ALA A 203 -9.26 -7.34 -18.40
CA ALA A 203 -10.12 -6.22 -18.76
C ALA A 203 -10.85 -6.48 -20.10
N GLY A 204 -10.18 -7.14 -21.06
CA GLY A 204 -10.75 -7.49 -22.35
C GLY A 204 -11.46 -6.32 -23.03
N GLU A 205 -12.67 -6.55 -23.52
CA GLU A 205 -13.51 -5.51 -24.12
C GLU A 205 -14.33 -4.70 -23.10
N ALA A 206 -14.32 -5.08 -21.82
CA ALA A 206 -15.16 -4.44 -20.80
C ALA A 206 -14.59 -3.11 -20.30
N ALA A 207 -13.27 -2.95 -20.31
CA ALA A 207 -12.61 -1.75 -19.82
C ALA A 207 -11.27 -1.50 -20.53
N ARG A 208 -10.85 -0.24 -20.58
CA ARG A 208 -9.55 0.19 -21.12
C ARG A 208 -8.72 0.83 -20.02
N VAL A 209 -7.40 0.64 -20.07
CA VAL A 209 -6.48 1.38 -19.19
C VAL A 209 -6.63 2.87 -19.48
N ARG A 210 -6.93 3.64 -18.44
CA ARG A 210 -6.98 5.11 -18.49
C ARG A 210 -5.59 5.67 -18.27
N TRP A 211 -4.94 5.24 -17.20
CA TRP A 211 -3.56 5.57 -16.87
C TRP A 211 -2.92 4.47 -16.04
N GLN A 212 -1.59 4.47 -16.03
CA GLN A 212 -0.78 3.54 -15.26
C GLN A 212 0.45 4.26 -14.70
N MET A 213 0.82 3.95 -13.47
CA MET A 213 2.02 4.47 -12.82
C MET A 213 2.79 3.35 -12.11
N ASN A 214 4.12 3.42 -12.23
CA ASN A 214 5.03 2.49 -11.59
C ASN A 214 5.60 3.13 -10.32
N GLY A 215 5.81 2.33 -9.29
CA GLY A 215 6.42 2.77 -8.05
C GLY A 215 7.32 1.71 -7.44
N PHE A 216 8.13 2.14 -6.49
CA PHE A 216 9.03 1.29 -5.73
C PHE A 216 9.20 1.79 -4.29
N ASN A 217 9.60 0.89 -3.42
CA ASN A 217 10.10 1.18 -2.07
C ASN A 217 11.38 0.39 -1.82
N ARG A 218 11.96 0.56 -0.63
CA ARG A 218 13.07 -0.25 -0.15
C ARG A 218 12.70 -1.74 -0.16
N SER A 219 13.56 -2.58 -0.71
CA SER A 219 13.38 -4.04 -0.69
C SER A 219 13.52 -4.64 0.72
N PRO A 220 12.80 -5.73 1.04
CA PRO A 220 13.07 -6.51 2.25
C PRO A 220 14.54 -6.95 2.32
N GLY A 221 15.13 -6.91 3.52
CA GLY A 221 16.54 -7.28 3.75
C GLY A 221 17.58 -6.20 3.40
N ALA A 222 17.17 -5.05 2.84
CA ALA A 222 18.11 -3.97 2.51
C ALA A 222 18.70 -3.23 3.73
N THR A 223 18.08 -3.36 4.90
CA THR A 223 18.59 -2.81 6.18
C THR A 223 18.84 -3.94 7.18
N ALA A 224 19.83 -3.75 8.07
CA ALA A 224 20.21 -4.76 9.07
C ALA A 224 19.06 -5.12 10.05
N SER A 225 18.09 -4.23 10.22
CA SER A 225 16.86 -4.45 10.95
C SER A 225 15.67 -3.80 10.23
N PRO A 226 14.42 -4.21 10.52
CA PRO A 226 13.24 -3.51 10.02
C PRO A 226 13.24 -2.04 10.45
N MET A 227 13.09 -1.14 9.50
CA MET A 227 13.07 0.31 9.72
C MET A 227 11.96 0.95 8.92
N THR A 228 11.47 2.10 9.39
CA THR A 228 10.62 2.99 8.59
C THR A 228 11.31 3.31 7.25
N ALA A 229 10.51 3.37 6.17
CA ALA A 229 11.00 3.62 4.84
C ALA A 229 11.58 5.04 4.68
N ARG A 230 12.27 5.28 3.57
CA ARG A 230 12.66 6.62 3.12
C ARG A 230 12.05 6.93 1.76
N ASN A 231 11.77 8.21 1.51
CA ASN A 231 11.36 8.71 0.20
C ASN A 231 12.55 9.30 -0.59
N LEU A 232 12.32 9.79 -1.82
CA LEU A 232 13.38 10.31 -2.69
C LEU A 232 13.96 11.67 -2.26
N MET A 233 13.28 12.40 -1.37
CA MET A 233 13.88 13.56 -0.69
C MET A 233 14.83 13.16 0.45
N GLY A 234 14.98 11.85 0.71
CA GLY A 234 15.84 11.26 1.73
C GLY A 234 15.26 11.30 3.15
N GLN A 235 13.98 11.65 3.30
CA GLN A 235 13.32 11.76 4.61
C GLN A 235 12.84 10.38 5.09
N VAL A 236 12.78 10.17 6.41
CA VAL A 236 12.07 9.02 7.00
C VAL A 236 10.57 9.23 6.83
N ASP A 237 9.87 8.26 6.24
CA ASP A 237 8.48 8.43 5.81
C ASP A 237 7.60 7.27 6.27
N GLY A 238 6.62 7.58 7.13
CA GLY A 238 5.65 6.61 7.67
C GLY A 238 5.54 6.58 9.21
N THR A 239 6.42 7.29 9.91
CA THR A 239 6.56 7.27 11.38
C THR A 239 5.26 7.39 12.17
N ALA A 240 4.43 8.38 11.82
CA ALA A 240 3.23 8.77 12.56
C ALA A 240 1.93 8.27 11.92
N ASN A 241 1.99 7.21 11.10
CA ASN A 241 0.78 6.54 10.64
C ASN A 241 -0.02 5.95 11.82
N PRO A 242 -1.37 5.95 11.76
CA PRO A 242 -2.18 5.11 12.63
C PRO A 242 -1.73 3.65 12.52
N ARG A 243 -1.72 2.93 13.64
CA ARG A 243 -1.31 1.52 13.71
C ARG A 243 -2.50 0.65 14.09
N PRO A 244 -2.59 -0.60 13.62
CA PRO A 244 -3.69 -1.51 13.98
C PRO A 244 -3.91 -1.69 15.50
N LYS A 245 -2.87 -1.52 16.31
CA LYS A 245 -2.97 -1.60 17.78
C LYS A 245 -3.51 -0.33 18.46
N ASP A 246 -3.67 0.77 17.73
CA ASP A 246 -4.21 2.00 18.27
C ASP A 246 -5.74 1.85 18.43
N PRO A 247 -6.34 2.26 19.57
CA PRO A 247 -7.72 1.94 19.90
C PRO A 247 -8.77 2.55 18.96
N ASP A 248 -8.41 3.55 18.18
CA ASP A 248 -9.28 4.19 17.20
C ASP A 248 -8.85 3.96 15.74
N PHE A 249 -7.98 2.97 15.50
CA PHE A 249 -7.50 2.63 14.16
C PHE A 249 -8.64 2.31 13.19
N ASP A 250 -9.48 1.34 13.53
CA ASP A 250 -10.56 0.91 12.63
C ASP A 250 -11.52 2.05 12.31
N LYS A 251 -11.87 2.86 13.31
CA LYS A 251 -12.72 4.04 13.14
C LYS A 251 -12.12 5.07 12.18
N ARG A 252 -10.79 5.20 12.13
CA ARG A 252 -10.10 6.14 11.26
C ARG A 252 -9.97 5.61 9.83
N ILE A 253 -9.78 4.29 9.68
CA ILE A 253 -9.35 3.69 8.41
C ILE A 253 -10.48 2.99 7.66
N PHE A 254 -11.42 2.36 8.37
CA PHE A 254 -12.46 1.53 7.78
C PHE A 254 -13.86 2.09 7.99
N VAL A 255 -14.70 1.94 6.97
CA VAL A 255 -16.11 2.31 7.02
C VAL A 255 -16.83 1.38 8.01
N PRO A 256 -17.53 1.93 9.02
CA PRO A 256 -18.18 1.11 10.04
C PRO A 256 -19.31 0.26 9.43
N GLY A 257 -19.46 -0.98 9.92
CA GLY A 257 -20.48 -1.90 9.43
C GLY A 257 -21.93 -1.50 9.76
N ALA A 258 -22.12 -0.69 10.81
CA ALA A 258 -23.40 -0.08 11.16
C ALA A 258 -23.19 1.43 11.35
N GLY A 259 -24.03 2.23 10.70
CA GLY A 259 -23.97 3.68 10.80
C GLY A 259 -25.26 4.34 10.30
N PRO A 260 -25.45 5.65 10.54
CA PRO A 260 -26.67 6.38 10.16
C PRO A 260 -26.79 6.64 8.65
N GLY A 261 -25.89 6.07 7.83
CA GLY A 261 -25.90 6.25 6.37
C GLY A 261 -27.05 5.49 5.70
N PRO A 262 -27.43 5.87 4.48
CA PRO A 262 -28.42 5.15 3.69
C PRO A 262 -28.10 3.66 3.56
N ALA A 263 -29.10 2.78 3.72
CA ALA A 263 -28.92 1.32 3.63
C ALA A 263 -28.29 0.87 2.29
N GLU A 264 -28.50 1.64 1.23
CA GLU A 264 -27.94 1.45 -0.11
C GLU A 264 -26.40 1.63 -0.18
N HIS A 265 -25.76 2.19 0.87
CA HIS A 265 -24.31 2.33 0.98
C HIS A 265 -23.67 1.21 1.83
N SER A 266 -24.46 0.27 2.37
CA SER A 266 -23.98 -0.84 3.21
C SER A 266 -22.94 -1.74 2.54
N TRP A 267 -22.87 -1.74 1.20
CA TRP A 267 -21.84 -2.46 0.43
C TRP A 267 -20.40 -2.02 0.76
N MET A 268 -20.22 -0.82 1.32
CA MET A 268 -18.93 -0.29 1.78
C MET A 268 -18.57 -0.66 3.22
N ALA A 269 -19.43 -1.33 3.98
CA ALA A 269 -19.13 -1.76 5.35
C ALA A 269 -17.84 -2.59 5.40
N GLY A 270 -16.86 -2.17 6.21
CA GLY A 270 -15.53 -2.80 6.28
C GLY A 270 -14.58 -2.40 5.13
N GLY A 271 -15.03 -1.55 4.20
CA GLY A 271 -14.20 -0.94 3.15
C GLY A 271 -13.43 0.28 3.64
N SER A 272 -12.75 0.96 2.72
CA SER A 272 -12.01 2.22 2.97
C SER A 272 -12.07 3.13 1.74
N TYR A 273 -11.73 4.39 1.88
CA TYR A 273 -11.55 5.29 0.75
C TYR A 273 -10.05 5.51 0.52
N ALA A 274 -9.61 5.34 -0.73
CA ALA A 274 -8.25 5.62 -1.16
C ALA A 274 -8.20 6.96 -1.88
N VAL A 275 -7.31 7.86 -1.44
CA VAL A 275 -6.90 9.03 -2.24
C VAL A 275 -5.52 8.74 -2.80
N VAL A 276 -5.38 8.89 -4.12
CA VAL A 276 -4.14 8.72 -4.87
C VAL A 276 -3.71 10.06 -5.41
N ARG A 277 -2.45 10.44 -5.17
CA ARG A 277 -1.86 11.67 -5.71
C ARG A 277 -0.49 11.34 -6.28
N ARG A 278 -0.24 11.67 -7.55
CA ARG A 278 1.13 11.71 -8.08
C ARG A 278 1.71 13.06 -7.68
N ILE A 279 2.70 13.03 -6.81
CA ILE A 279 3.35 14.22 -6.28
C ILE A 279 4.79 14.24 -6.77
N ARG A 280 5.09 15.09 -7.75
CA ARG A 280 6.47 15.29 -8.22
C ARG A 280 7.26 16.04 -7.15
N MET A 281 8.46 15.57 -6.87
CA MET A 281 9.42 16.25 -6.01
C MET A 281 10.30 17.13 -6.90
N LEU A 282 10.39 18.41 -6.59
CA LEU A 282 11.27 19.35 -7.29
C LEU A 282 12.70 19.19 -6.74
N LEU A 283 13.32 18.05 -7.06
CA LEU A 283 14.58 17.61 -6.47
C LEU A 283 15.72 18.60 -6.72
N ASP A 284 15.79 19.21 -7.90
CA ASP A 284 16.81 20.21 -8.23
C ASP A 284 16.74 21.45 -7.32
N ASP A 285 15.57 21.80 -6.80
CA ASP A 285 15.39 22.92 -5.86
C ASP A 285 15.54 22.48 -4.41
N TRP A 286 15.12 21.25 -4.10
CA TRP A 286 15.29 20.63 -2.80
C TRP A 286 16.77 20.41 -2.45
N ASP A 287 17.57 19.93 -3.40
CA ASP A 287 18.97 19.57 -3.19
C ASP A 287 19.89 20.80 -3.05
N LYS A 288 19.41 21.99 -3.42
CA LYS A 288 20.09 23.27 -3.15
C LYS A 288 19.96 23.71 -1.68
N GLN A 289 19.00 23.17 -0.94
CA GLN A 289 18.78 23.54 0.46
C GLN A 289 19.82 22.90 1.37
N SER A 290 20.26 23.63 2.40
CA SER A 290 21.07 23.04 3.47
C SER A 290 20.29 21.96 4.22
N LEU A 291 21.00 21.00 4.83
CA LEU A 291 20.38 19.98 5.68
C LEU A 291 19.46 20.59 6.75
N ALA A 292 19.93 21.67 7.40
CA ALA A 292 19.13 22.37 8.41
C ALA A 292 17.81 22.90 7.83
N GLN A 293 17.84 23.53 6.66
CA GLN A 293 16.61 24.02 6.00
C GLN A 293 15.67 22.87 5.64
N GLN A 294 16.19 21.77 5.09
CA GLN A 294 15.40 20.59 4.76
C GLN A 294 14.70 20.00 6.01
N GLU A 295 15.42 19.93 7.13
CA GLU A 295 14.85 19.43 8.40
C GLU A 295 13.83 20.41 8.99
N GLN A 296 14.00 21.72 8.82
CA GLN A 296 13.02 22.74 9.23
C GLN A 296 11.73 22.68 8.39
N VAL A 297 11.83 22.44 7.08
CA VAL A 297 10.67 22.22 6.20
C VAL A 297 9.80 21.08 6.71
N ILE A 298 10.42 19.99 7.17
CA ILE A 298 9.70 18.80 7.64
C ILE A 298 9.31 18.88 9.12
N GLY A 299 10.15 19.47 9.96
CA GLY A 299 10.03 19.44 11.42
C GLY A 299 10.63 18.19 12.07
N ARG A 300 11.42 17.41 11.33
CA ARG A 300 12.11 16.19 11.77
C ARG A 300 13.49 16.09 11.15
N THR A 301 14.41 15.41 11.84
CA THR A 301 15.76 15.15 11.34
C THR A 301 15.75 14.16 10.18
N LYS A 302 16.61 14.35 9.18
CA LYS A 302 16.77 13.38 8.09
C LYS A 302 17.50 12.14 8.57
N ALA A 303 18.48 12.29 9.45
CA ALA A 303 19.31 11.18 9.91
C ALA A 303 18.49 10.09 10.63
N THR A 304 17.66 10.47 11.60
CA THR A 304 16.96 9.54 12.48
C THR A 304 15.44 9.61 12.39
N GLY A 305 14.87 10.64 11.73
CA GLY A 305 13.43 10.89 11.73
C GLY A 305 12.92 11.45 13.06
N ALA A 306 13.79 11.76 14.02
CA ALA A 306 13.41 12.33 15.30
C ALA A 306 12.82 13.74 15.13
N PRO A 307 11.89 14.17 15.98
CA PRO A 307 11.49 15.58 16.07
C PRO A 307 12.70 16.51 16.22
N LEU A 308 12.63 17.72 15.65
CA LEU A 308 13.65 18.76 15.90
C LEU A 308 13.81 19.11 17.39
N THR A 309 12.81 18.78 18.21
CA THR A 309 12.82 18.98 19.66
C THR A 309 13.68 17.96 20.43
N GLY A 310 14.20 16.93 19.75
CA GLY A 310 15.03 15.86 20.31
C GLY A 310 14.30 14.51 20.44
N GLY A 311 15.04 13.50 20.91
CA GLY A 311 14.54 12.13 21.09
C GLY A 311 14.87 11.21 19.91
N ASP A 312 14.01 10.23 19.69
CA ASP A 312 14.06 9.25 18.60
C ASP A 312 12.91 9.45 17.59
N GLU A 313 12.84 8.59 16.56
CA GLU A 313 11.80 8.64 15.54
C GLU A 313 10.38 8.64 16.14
N LYS A 314 10.15 7.85 17.20
CA LYS A 314 8.84 7.61 17.81
C LYS A 314 8.49 8.61 18.91
N THR A 315 9.43 9.49 19.26
CA THR A 315 9.20 10.60 20.19
C THR A 315 8.12 11.52 19.63
N ALA A 316 7.18 11.92 20.49
CA ALA A 316 6.09 12.83 20.12
C ALA A 316 6.65 14.22 19.74
N LEU A 317 5.97 14.90 18.82
CA LEU A 317 6.32 16.27 18.45
C LEU A 317 5.93 17.22 19.61
N ALA A 318 6.92 17.84 20.26
CA ALA A 318 6.68 18.88 21.27
C ALA A 318 6.39 20.23 20.58
N LEU A 319 5.14 20.42 20.11
CA LEU A 319 4.73 21.54 19.24
C LEU A 319 4.71 22.91 19.93
N ASP A 320 4.78 22.93 21.25
CA ASP A 320 4.81 24.08 22.15
C ASP A 320 6.22 24.48 22.57
N LYS A 321 7.24 23.64 22.31
CA LYS A 321 8.63 23.93 22.67
C LYS A 321 9.17 25.10 21.84
N LEU A 322 9.64 26.12 22.55
CA LEU A 322 10.29 27.30 21.97
C LEU A 322 11.82 27.19 22.06
N GLY A 323 12.51 27.77 21.07
CA GLY A 323 13.95 27.94 21.05
C GLY A 323 14.40 29.16 21.85
N PRO A 324 15.72 29.40 21.97
CA PRO A 324 16.27 30.56 22.66
C PRO A 324 15.84 31.91 22.08
N ASP A 325 15.43 31.94 20.80
CA ASP A 325 14.92 33.12 20.09
C ASP A 325 13.41 33.36 20.31
N GLY A 326 12.77 32.55 21.16
CA GLY A 326 11.34 32.61 21.43
C GLY A 326 10.45 32.04 20.32
N LYS A 327 11.01 31.47 19.24
CA LYS A 327 10.24 30.87 18.14
C LYS A 327 10.03 29.37 18.36
N PRO A 328 8.98 28.75 17.79
CA PRO A 328 8.81 27.30 17.83
C PRO A 328 10.03 26.56 17.27
N VAL A 329 10.55 25.58 18.02
CA VAL A 329 11.67 24.73 17.55
C VAL A 329 11.28 23.94 16.31
N ILE A 330 10.02 23.48 16.26
CA ILE A 330 9.39 22.95 15.05
C ILE A 330 8.60 24.10 14.41
N PRO A 331 8.99 24.60 13.22
CA PRO A 331 8.36 25.75 12.60
C PRO A 331 6.85 25.62 12.47
N SER A 332 6.15 26.76 12.52
CA SER A 332 4.69 26.78 12.46
C SER A 332 4.12 26.19 11.16
N ASN A 333 4.89 26.28 10.07
CA ASN A 333 4.60 25.76 8.74
C ASN A 333 5.35 24.44 8.41
N ALA A 334 5.98 23.80 9.40
CA ALA A 334 6.66 22.53 9.17
C ALA A 334 5.66 21.41 8.86
N HIS A 335 5.95 20.62 7.82
CA HIS A 335 5.04 19.60 7.27
C HIS A 335 4.51 18.64 8.35
N ALA A 336 5.38 18.08 9.19
CA ALA A 336 4.98 17.11 10.22
C ALA A 336 4.15 17.74 11.35
N ARG A 337 4.24 19.06 11.55
CA ARG A 337 3.40 19.79 12.52
C ARG A 337 2.01 19.98 11.94
N ILE A 338 1.91 20.61 10.77
CA ILE A 338 0.62 21.02 10.21
C ILE A 338 -0.23 19.84 9.73
N SER A 339 0.39 18.70 9.39
CA SER A 339 -0.32 17.46 9.01
C SER A 339 -0.72 16.58 10.20
N ALA A 340 -0.28 16.91 11.42
CA ALA A 340 -0.60 16.10 12.60
C ALA A 340 -2.11 16.10 12.89
N PRO A 341 -2.70 14.98 13.36
CA PRO A 341 -4.13 14.93 13.71
C PRO A 341 -4.55 15.98 14.74
N ALA A 342 -3.68 16.26 15.72
CA ALA A 342 -3.91 17.30 16.73
C ALA A 342 -4.06 18.71 16.14
N GLN A 343 -3.51 18.96 14.94
CA GLN A 343 -3.65 20.22 14.23
C GLN A 343 -4.84 20.21 13.25
N ASN A 344 -5.54 19.08 13.05
CA ASN A 344 -6.60 18.95 12.04
C ASN A 344 -7.91 18.40 12.62
N GLY A 345 -8.23 18.75 13.87
CA GLY A 345 -9.48 18.31 14.51
C GLY A 345 -9.61 16.79 14.63
N GLY A 346 -8.48 16.08 14.75
CA GLY A 346 -8.43 14.63 14.79
C GLY A 346 -8.44 13.95 13.41
N ALA A 347 -8.43 14.70 12.31
CA ALA A 347 -8.35 14.12 10.98
C ALA A 347 -7.08 13.27 10.83
N ALA A 348 -7.23 12.05 10.32
CA ALA A 348 -6.17 11.07 10.24
C ALA A 348 -6.32 10.20 8.99
N MET A 349 -5.20 9.69 8.51
CA MET A 349 -5.14 8.78 7.37
C MET A 349 -3.95 7.83 7.52
N LEU A 350 -4.08 6.62 7.00
CA LEU A 350 -2.96 5.68 6.85
C LEU A 350 -2.28 5.94 5.51
N ARG A 351 -1.04 6.45 5.51
CA ARG A 351 -0.27 6.69 4.29
C ARG A 351 0.51 5.44 3.91
N ARG A 352 0.31 4.93 2.70
CA ARG A 352 0.98 3.74 2.18
C ARG A 352 1.50 3.98 0.75
N PRO A 353 2.52 4.83 0.59
CA PRO A 353 2.95 5.30 -0.72
C PRO A 353 3.93 4.36 -1.43
N PHE A 354 4.24 4.70 -2.67
CA PHE A 354 5.45 4.26 -3.38
C PHE A 354 6.24 5.49 -3.83
N SER A 355 7.57 5.43 -3.84
CA SER A 355 8.36 6.39 -4.62
C SER A 355 8.23 6.09 -6.12
N TYR A 356 8.47 7.05 -7.00
CA TYR A 356 8.56 6.82 -8.44
C TYR A 356 9.70 7.60 -9.09
N HIS A 357 10.19 7.08 -10.21
CA HIS A 357 11.12 7.75 -11.12
C HIS A 357 10.85 7.24 -12.53
N ASP A 358 10.38 8.12 -13.41
CA ASP A 358 9.95 7.80 -14.78
C ASP A 358 10.89 8.39 -15.85
N GLY A 359 12.14 8.68 -15.46
CA GLY A 359 13.17 9.21 -16.34
C GLY A 359 13.45 10.71 -16.15
N ILE A 360 14.11 11.29 -17.14
CA ILE A 360 14.53 12.70 -17.18
C ILE A 360 13.70 13.43 -18.23
N GLY A 361 13.10 14.55 -17.84
CA GLY A 361 12.30 15.40 -18.72
C GLY A 361 13.16 16.12 -19.77
N PRO A 362 12.53 16.74 -20.79
CA PRO A 362 13.25 17.48 -21.84
C PRO A 362 14.09 18.65 -21.32
N ASP A 363 13.74 19.20 -20.16
CA ASP A 363 14.46 20.29 -19.48
C ASP A 363 15.60 19.79 -18.57
N GLY A 364 15.86 18.48 -18.54
CA GLY A 364 16.87 17.84 -17.71
C GLY A 364 16.41 17.53 -16.29
N THR A 365 15.18 17.91 -15.90
CA THR A 365 14.68 17.67 -14.54
C THR A 365 14.21 16.22 -14.37
N PRO A 366 14.41 15.59 -13.21
CA PRO A 366 13.90 14.23 -12.97
C PRO A 366 12.36 14.25 -12.84
N ASP A 367 11.68 13.39 -13.60
CA ASP A 367 10.28 13.05 -13.30
C ASP A 367 10.28 11.99 -12.19
N ALA A 368 10.45 12.47 -10.96
CA ALA A 368 10.57 11.65 -9.76
C ALA A 368 9.78 12.24 -8.60
N GLY A 369 9.28 11.37 -7.74
CA GLY A 369 8.52 11.82 -6.58
C GLY A 369 7.85 10.70 -5.81
N LEU A 370 6.64 10.98 -5.34
CA LEU A 370 5.83 10.09 -4.51
C LEU A 370 4.49 9.80 -5.19
N LEU A 371 4.19 8.52 -5.39
CA LEU A 371 2.83 8.03 -5.54
C LEU A 371 2.23 7.96 -4.15
N PHE A 372 1.68 9.09 -3.71
CA PHE A 372 1.01 9.20 -2.44
C PHE A 372 -0.32 8.46 -2.50
N ILE A 373 -0.50 7.49 -1.60
CA ILE A 373 -1.74 6.74 -1.44
C ILE A 373 -2.09 6.80 0.04
N CYS A 374 -3.28 7.27 0.38
CA CYS A 374 -3.75 7.30 1.75
C CYS A 374 -5.14 6.71 1.91
N TRP A 375 -5.33 6.04 3.04
CA TRP A 375 -6.52 5.29 3.41
C TRP A 375 -7.22 5.96 4.57
N GLN A 376 -8.54 6.06 4.49
CA GLN A 376 -9.40 6.64 5.53
C GLN A 376 -10.84 6.14 5.41
N ALA A 377 -11.56 6.14 6.52
CA ALA A 377 -12.99 5.83 6.55
C ALA A 377 -13.85 6.93 5.89
N ASP A 378 -13.36 8.17 5.87
CA ASP A 378 -14.02 9.34 5.28
C ASP A 378 -12.97 10.38 4.83
N PRO A 379 -12.85 10.70 3.52
CA PRO A 379 -11.92 11.73 3.03
C PRO A 379 -12.09 13.10 3.70
N LEU A 380 -13.30 13.46 4.15
CA LEU A 380 -13.57 14.73 4.86
C LEU A 380 -13.06 14.72 6.31
N ARG A 381 -12.69 13.56 6.83
CA ARG A 381 -12.04 13.37 8.15
C ARG A 381 -10.62 12.84 8.02
N GLY A 382 -10.04 12.91 6.83
CA GLY A 382 -8.68 12.47 6.54
C GLY A 382 -8.00 13.43 5.57
N PHE A 383 -7.88 13.03 4.31
CA PHE A 383 -7.15 13.75 3.28
C PHE A 383 -7.58 15.22 3.09
N VAL A 384 -8.88 15.47 2.93
CA VAL A 384 -9.39 16.79 2.50
C VAL A 384 -9.04 17.92 3.48
N PRO A 385 -9.34 17.84 4.79
CA PRO A 385 -9.00 18.92 5.72
C PRO A 385 -7.48 19.10 5.88
N VAL A 386 -6.71 18.01 5.83
CA VAL A 386 -5.25 18.06 5.92
C VAL A 386 -4.68 18.76 4.69
N GLN A 387 -4.98 18.30 3.48
CA GLN A 387 -4.49 18.90 2.24
C GLN A 387 -4.91 20.36 2.10
N ARG A 388 -6.12 20.73 2.54
CA ARG A 388 -6.57 22.13 2.54
C ARG A 388 -5.68 23.04 3.38
N LYS A 389 -5.16 22.53 4.51
CA LYS A 389 -4.18 23.24 5.33
C LYS A 389 -2.81 23.28 4.66
N LEU A 390 -2.40 22.19 4.02
CA LEU A 390 -1.11 22.11 3.33
C LEU A 390 -1.02 23.09 2.15
N ASP A 391 -2.09 23.19 1.34
CA ASP A 391 -2.16 23.93 0.07
C ASP A 391 -1.57 25.34 0.11
N ARG A 392 -1.66 26.04 1.25
CA ARG A 392 -1.10 27.39 1.44
C ARG A 392 -0.26 27.56 2.70
N GLY A 393 -0.19 26.54 3.54
CA GLY A 393 0.40 26.64 4.88
C GLY A 393 1.66 25.80 5.07
N ASP A 394 2.04 25.01 4.07
CA ASP A 394 3.14 24.06 4.16
C ASP A 394 4.43 24.59 3.55
N ALA A 395 5.52 24.51 4.31
CA ALA A 395 6.85 24.79 3.80
C ALA A 395 7.27 23.79 2.69
N LEU A 396 6.73 22.56 2.71
CA LEU A 396 7.06 21.55 1.71
C LEU A 396 6.45 21.87 0.34
N SER A 397 5.34 22.61 0.27
CA SER A 397 4.63 22.90 -0.99
C SER A 397 5.48 23.63 -2.03
N GLU A 398 6.53 24.34 -1.63
CA GLU A 398 7.48 24.96 -2.56
C GLU A 398 8.34 23.94 -3.33
N PHE A 399 8.47 22.71 -2.79
CA PHE A 399 9.35 21.66 -3.32
C PHE A 399 8.59 20.48 -3.90
N ILE A 400 7.26 20.57 -4.03
CA ILE A 400 6.43 19.51 -4.59
C ILE A 400 5.37 20.06 -5.55
N ARG A 401 4.90 19.21 -6.46
CA ARG A 401 3.77 19.52 -7.36
C ARG A 401 2.82 18.34 -7.44
N HIS A 402 1.53 18.59 -7.22
CA HIS A 402 0.50 17.59 -7.43
C HIS A 402 0.11 17.55 -8.91
N GLU A 403 0.41 16.45 -9.60
CA GLU A 403 0.28 16.34 -11.06
C GLU A 403 -0.75 15.30 -11.52
N SER A 404 -1.28 14.49 -10.60
CA SER A 404 -2.43 13.63 -10.84
C SER A 404 -3.15 13.31 -9.54
N SER A 405 -4.44 13.00 -9.65
CA SER A 405 -5.31 12.71 -8.52
C SER A 405 -6.32 11.60 -8.81
N GLY A 406 -6.73 10.87 -7.80
CA GLY A 406 -7.87 9.97 -7.84
C GLY A 406 -8.45 9.74 -6.45
N LEU A 407 -9.76 9.50 -6.38
CA LEU A 407 -10.48 9.14 -5.16
C LEU A 407 -11.35 7.92 -5.47
N TYR A 408 -11.17 6.86 -4.68
CA TYR A 408 -11.78 5.55 -4.94
C TYR A 408 -12.39 4.97 -3.67
N ALA A 409 -13.58 4.38 -3.81
CA ALA A 409 -14.23 3.58 -2.77
C ALA A 409 -13.75 2.14 -2.91
N VAL A 410 -13.04 1.65 -1.89
CA VAL A 410 -12.49 0.30 -1.84
C VAL A 410 -13.38 -0.54 -0.92
N PRO A 411 -14.20 -1.47 -1.46
CA PRO A 411 -15.11 -2.28 -0.64
C PRO A 411 -14.34 -3.19 0.34
N PRO A 412 -15.05 -3.85 1.28
CA PRO A 412 -14.46 -4.92 2.10
C PRO A 412 -13.84 -6.03 1.25
N GLY A 413 -13.03 -6.86 1.90
CA GLY A 413 -12.50 -8.08 1.29
C GLY A 413 -13.63 -9.10 1.00
N PRO A 414 -13.44 -9.99 0.01
CA PRO A 414 -14.46 -10.95 -0.36
C PRO A 414 -14.43 -12.16 0.58
N GLY A 415 -15.62 -12.64 0.98
CA GLY A 415 -15.75 -13.94 1.64
C GLY A 415 -15.39 -15.11 0.72
N ASP A 416 -15.38 -16.32 1.28
CA ASP A 416 -15.14 -17.54 0.50
C ASP A 416 -16.23 -17.72 -0.57
N GLY A 417 -15.79 -17.92 -1.82
CA GLY A 417 -16.70 -18.05 -2.97
C GLY A 417 -17.30 -16.73 -3.48
N GLU A 418 -16.97 -15.60 -2.85
CA GLU A 418 -17.38 -14.27 -3.27
C GLU A 418 -16.28 -13.56 -4.09
N TYR A 419 -16.66 -12.46 -4.75
CA TYR A 419 -15.71 -11.58 -5.45
C TYR A 419 -15.80 -10.14 -4.92
N VAL A 420 -14.73 -9.38 -5.13
CA VAL A 420 -14.64 -8.00 -4.63
C VAL A 420 -15.74 -7.13 -5.24
N GLY A 421 -16.51 -6.45 -4.39
CA GLY A 421 -17.62 -5.60 -4.81
C GLY A 421 -18.92 -6.33 -5.18
N GLN A 422 -19.02 -7.64 -4.91
CA GLN A 422 -20.23 -8.42 -5.22
C GLN A 422 -21.51 -7.82 -4.63
N ARG A 423 -21.48 -7.32 -3.39
CA ARG A 423 -22.63 -6.67 -2.74
C ARG A 423 -23.10 -5.39 -3.45
N LEU A 424 -22.19 -4.67 -4.11
CA LEU A 424 -22.54 -3.51 -4.94
C LEU A 424 -23.14 -3.93 -6.28
N LEU A 425 -22.57 -4.97 -6.90
CA LEU A 425 -22.81 -5.33 -8.30
C LEU A 425 -23.93 -6.35 -8.50
N GLU A 426 -24.28 -7.13 -7.48
CA GLU A 426 -25.38 -8.12 -7.50
C GLU A 426 -26.45 -7.87 -6.44
N GLY A 427 -26.12 -7.12 -5.39
CA GLY A 427 -27.07 -6.76 -4.33
C GLY A 427 -27.99 -5.61 -4.68
#